data_AF-A0A094CSD9-F1
#
_entry.id   AF-A0A094CSD9-F1
#
_cell.length_a   1.000
_cell.length_b   1.000
_cell.length_c   1.000
_cell.angle_alpha   90.00
_cell.angle_beta   90.00
_cell.angle_gamma   90.00
#
_symmetry.space_group_name_H-M   'P 1'
#
loop_
_entity.id
_entity.type
_entity.pdbx_description
1 polymer ?
#
loop_
_entity_poly.entity_id
_entity_poly.type
_entity_poly.pdbx_seq_one_letter_code
_entity_poly.pdbx_strand_id
1 'polypeptide(L)'
;YVKKFQPEEMRGDGAGRGYERMGDVCGDLGEVVDVLWRSGTPSLQIPYLFNIALAVSTYLPSFPAAPGATFGLLRKMDHALASLLVGKDVGTGEALPGLEEEGSGMSRTDMVRCKSIVEQTRVVVVEVMGREGEVEDEGGLAAETEDDMTDGGDAQMDWDEDEDESALHDMDVAKVYENTIVRLDEALNRGTAYDVGASG
;
A
#
# COMPACT_ATOMS: atom_id res chain seq x y z
N TYR A 1 -1.79 -21.06 17.05
CA TYR A 1 -2.22 -22.44 17.34
C TYR A 1 -3.20 -22.93 16.27
N VAL A 2 -2.78 -23.20 15.03
CA VAL A 2 -3.68 -23.82 14.03
C VAL A 2 -2.86 -24.67 13.04
N LYS A 3 -2.59 -25.92 13.42
CA LYS A 3 -2.10 -26.94 12.46
C LYS A 3 -2.69 -28.33 12.74
N LYS A 4 -3.74 -28.44 13.57
CA LYS A 4 -4.28 -29.74 14.02
C LYS A 4 -5.72 -30.05 13.65
N PHE A 5 -6.41 -29.22 12.87
CA PHE A 5 -7.80 -29.50 12.48
C PHE A 5 -8.08 -29.14 11.02
N GLN A 6 -7.38 -29.77 10.09
CA GLN A 6 -7.91 -29.94 8.74
C GLN A 6 -8.31 -31.41 8.55
N PRO A 7 -9.52 -31.71 8.05
CA PRO A 7 -9.94 -33.07 7.76
C PRO A 7 -9.04 -33.68 6.66
N GLU A 8 -8.69 -34.96 6.84
CA GLU A 8 -7.75 -35.74 6.01
C GLU A 8 -8.11 -35.77 4.51
N GLU A 9 -9.33 -35.40 4.12
CA GLU A 9 -9.80 -35.39 2.73
C GLU A 9 -9.21 -34.25 1.87
N MET A 10 -8.58 -33.23 2.47
CA MET A 10 -7.91 -32.15 1.73
C MET A 10 -6.43 -32.45 1.42
N ARG A 11 -5.94 -33.62 1.84
CA ARG A 11 -4.57 -34.10 1.59
C ARG A 11 -4.44 -34.75 0.21
N GLY A 12 -5.15 -34.23 -0.78
CA GLY A 12 -4.96 -34.57 -2.19
C GLY A 12 -3.77 -33.80 -2.75
N ASP A 13 -3.02 -34.43 -3.64
CA ASP A 13 -1.86 -33.92 -4.40
C ASP A 13 -2.22 -32.79 -5.40
N GLY A 14 -3.17 -31.93 -5.02
CA GLY A 14 -3.72 -30.82 -5.78
C GLY A 14 -4.05 -29.61 -4.90
N ALA A 15 -3.63 -29.59 -3.64
CA ALA A 15 -3.58 -28.36 -2.86
C ALA A 15 -2.40 -27.53 -3.42
N GLY A 16 -2.69 -26.65 -4.37
CA GLY A 16 -1.71 -25.71 -4.92
C GLY A 16 -0.93 -25.04 -3.79
N ARG A 17 0.38 -24.90 -3.95
CA ARG A 17 1.26 -24.24 -2.99
C ARG A 17 0.68 -22.85 -2.72
N GLY A 18 0.28 -22.59 -1.48
CA GLY A 18 -0.21 -21.27 -1.07
C GLY A 18 0.89 -20.21 -1.10
N TYR A 19 0.52 -18.96 -0.91
CA TYR A 19 1.49 -17.87 -0.79
C TYR A 19 2.43 -18.10 0.41
N GLU A 20 3.71 -17.78 0.24
CA GLU A 20 4.73 -17.91 1.29
C GLU A 20 5.27 -16.55 1.76
N ARG A 21 5.19 -15.52 0.92
CA ARG A 21 5.65 -14.15 1.21
C ARG A 21 4.64 -13.13 0.70
N MET A 22 4.65 -11.95 1.31
CA MET A 22 3.78 -10.85 0.88
C MET A 22 4.05 -10.43 -0.57
N GLY A 23 5.28 -10.59 -1.05
CA GLY A 23 5.65 -10.29 -2.43
C GLY A 23 4.84 -11.07 -3.47
N ASP A 24 4.50 -12.33 -3.21
CA ASP A 24 3.71 -13.15 -4.16
C ASP A 24 2.25 -12.66 -4.18
N VAL A 25 1.69 -12.35 -3.01
CA VAL A 25 0.35 -11.77 -2.86
C VAL A 25 0.27 -10.43 -3.61
N CYS A 26 1.27 -9.56 -3.42
CA CYS A 26 1.32 -8.26 -4.07
C CYS A 26 1.46 -8.36 -5.59
N GLY A 27 2.22 -9.34 -6.09
CA GLY A 27 2.34 -9.63 -7.52
C GLY A 27 0.98 -9.95 -8.14
N ASP A 28 0.30 -10.97 -7.61
CA ASP A 28 -1.00 -11.43 -8.13
C ASP A 28 -2.08 -10.34 -8.01
N LEU A 29 -2.18 -9.69 -6.84
CA LEU A 29 -3.13 -8.58 -6.66
C LEU A 29 -2.80 -7.40 -7.59
N GLY A 30 -1.52 -7.15 -7.86
CA GLY A 30 -1.07 -6.12 -8.79
C GLY A 30 -1.53 -6.37 -10.22
N GLU A 31 -1.50 -7.61 -10.69
CA GLU A 31 -2.05 -7.99 -12.00
C GLU A 31 -3.57 -7.80 -12.05
N VAL A 32 -4.27 -8.16 -10.96
CA VAL A 32 -5.72 -7.93 -10.85
C VAL A 32 -6.04 -6.44 -10.92
N VAL A 33 -5.27 -5.58 -10.24
CA VAL A 33 -5.43 -4.12 -10.33
C VAL A 33 -5.22 -3.63 -11.77
N ASP A 34 -4.22 -4.12 -12.49
CA ASP A 34 -3.97 -3.72 -13.88
C ASP A 34 -5.13 -4.11 -14.81
N VAL A 35 -5.72 -5.30 -14.61
CA VAL A 35 -6.90 -5.75 -15.37
C VAL A 35 -8.13 -4.92 -15.01
N LEU A 36 -8.37 -4.66 -13.72
CA LEU A 36 -9.46 -3.81 -13.25
C LEU A 36 -9.33 -2.41 -13.83
N TRP A 37 -8.14 -1.80 -13.79
CA TRP A 37 -7.89 -0.48 -14.33
C TRP A 37 -8.24 -0.39 -15.82
N ARG A 38 -7.82 -1.38 -16.61
CA ARG A 38 -8.13 -1.45 -18.06
C ARG A 38 -9.59 -1.70 -18.38
N SER A 39 -10.40 -2.19 -17.42
CA SER A 39 -11.83 -2.45 -17.66
C SER A 39 -12.66 -1.19 -17.89
N GLY A 40 -12.18 -0.02 -17.45
CA GLY A 40 -12.88 1.27 -17.63
C GLY A 40 -14.30 1.30 -17.08
N THR A 41 -14.62 0.45 -16.09
CA THR A 41 -15.98 0.32 -15.54
C THR A 41 -15.98 0.68 -14.04
N PRO A 42 -16.25 1.95 -13.67
CA PRO A 42 -16.15 2.42 -12.28
C PRO A 42 -16.94 1.59 -11.27
N SER A 43 -18.17 1.18 -11.64
CA SER A 43 -19.06 0.38 -10.80
C SER A 43 -18.51 -1.01 -10.47
N LEU A 44 -17.58 -1.53 -11.28
CA LEU A 44 -16.80 -2.74 -10.98
C LEU A 44 -15.49 -2.37 -10.29
N GLN A 45 -14.77 -1.36 -10.77
CA GLN A 45 -13.46 -1.01 -10.23
C GLN A 45 -13.52 -0.68 -8.72
N ILE A 46 -14.45 0.18 -8.30
CA ILE A 46 -14.55 0.65 -6.91
C ILE A 46 -14.71 -0.49 -5.89
N PRO A 47 -15.72 -1.39 -5.98
CA PRO A 47 -15.90 -2.44 -4.99
C PRO A 47 -14.74 -3.45 -4.99
N TYR A 48 -14.14 -3.74 -6.15
CA TYR A 48 -13.01 -4.67 -6.21
C TYR A 48 -11.73 -4.06 -5.64
N LEU A 49 -11.44 -2.79 -5.92
CA LEU A 49 -10.31 -2.08 -5.31
C LEU A 49 -10.47 -2.03 -3.78
N PHE A 50 -11.66 -1.79 -3.26
CA PHE A 50 -11.91 -1.86 -1.82
C PHE A 50 -11.60 -3.24 -1.24
N ASN A 51 -12.01 -4.32 -1.92
CA ASN A 51 -11.70 -5.67 -1.48
C ASN A 51 -10.19 -5.97 -1.51
N ILE A 52 -9.47 -5.45 -2.51
CA ILE A 52 -8.01 -5.60 -2.60
C ILE A 52 -7.33 -4.87 -1.44
N ALA A 53 -7.71 -3.62 -1.15
CA ALA A 53 -7.15 -2.87 -0.02
C ALA A 53 -7.41 -3.56 1.34
N LEU A 54 -8.60 -4.13 1.51
CA LEU A 54 -8.95 -4.94 2.69
C LEU A 54 -8.12 -6.24 2.75
N ALA A 55 -7.90 -6.91 1.61
CA ALA A 55 -7.05 -8.09 1.53
C ALA A 55 -5.60 -7.76 1.90
N VAL A 56 -5.04 -6.65 1.39
CA VAL A 56 -3.70 -6.17 1.77
C VAL A 56 -3.61 -5.93 3.27
N SER A 57 -4.58 -5.22 3.86
CA SER A 57 -4.62 -4.97 5.31
C SER A 57 -4.72 -6.26 6.15
N THR A 58 -5.33 -7.31 5.60
CA THR A 58 -5.49 -8.61 6.28
C THR A 58 -4.25 -9.48 6.15
N TYR A 59 -3.64 -9.50 4.97
CA TYR A 59 -2.53 -10.38 4.65
C TYR A 59 -1.18 -9.83 5.07
N LEU A 60 -1.00 -8.50 5.04
CA LEU A 60 0.29 -7.90 5.34
C LEU A 60 0.88 -8.34 6.71
N PRO A 61 0.12 -8.42 7.81
CA PRO A 61 0.65 -8.92 9.09
C PRO A 61 0.87 -10.44 9.15
N SER A 62 0.39 -11.19 8.15
CA SER A 62 0.37 -12.66 8.14
C SER A 62 1.53 -13.29 7.36
N PHE A 63 2.33 -12.47 6.66
CA PHE A 63 3.45 -12.92 5.84
C PHE A 63 4.73 -12.14 6.20
N PRO A 64 5.92 -12.70 5.93
CA PRO A 64 7.13 -11.90 5.87
C PRO A 64 6.92 -10.70 4.95
N ALA A 65 7.29 -9.51 5.43
CA ALA A 65 7.08 -8.29 4.69
C ALA A 65 7.88 -8.27 3.39
N ALA A 66 7.36 -7.51 2.42
CA ALA A 66 8.03 -7.26 1.16
C ALA A 66 7.76 -5.79 0.80
N PRO A 67 8.51 -4.84 1.38
CA PRO A 67 8.22 -3.40 1.26
C PRO A 67 8.11 -2.94 -0.20
N GLY A 68 9.12 -3.24 -1.03
CA GLY A 68 9.11 -2.83 -2.44
C GLY A 68 7.89 -3.33 -3.23
N ALA A 69 7.50 -4.60 -3.04
CA ALA A 69 6.33 -5.18 -3.70
C ALA A 69 5.01 -4.57 -3.16
N THR A 70 4.94 -4.33 -1.85
CA THR A 70 3.75 -3.78 -1.19
C THR A 70 3.54 -2.33 -1.56
N PHE A 71 4.58 -1.49 -1.48
CA PHE A 71 4.50 -0.10 -1.94
C PHE A 71 4.23 -0.03 -3.44
N GLY A 72 4.78 -0.94 -4.25
CA GLY A 72 4.45 -1.05 -5.67
C GLY A 72 2.94 -1.23 -5.90
N LEU A 73 2.30 -2.16 -5.19
CA LEU A 73 0.85 -2.37 -5.24
C LEU A 73 0.09 -1.14 -4.72
N LEU A 74 0.47 -0.60 -3.57
CA LEU A 74 -0.22 0.53 -2.94
C LEU A 74 -0.18 1.79 -3.79
N ARG A 75 0.90 2.04 -4.55
CA ARG A 75 0.98 3.15 -5.51
C ARG A 75 -0.01 2.98 -6.66
N LYS A 76 -0.18 1.76 -7.20
CA LYS A 76 -1.21 1.49 -8.22
C LYS A 76 -2.62 1.72 -7.67
N MET A 77 -2.86 1.24 -6.45
CA MET A 77 -4.13 1.42 -5.75
C MET A 77 -4.44 2.91 -5.50
N ASP A 78 -3.44 3.68 -5.07
CA ASP A 78 -3.56 5.11 -4.83
C ASP A 78 -3.88 5.87 -6.12
N HIS A 79 -3.16 5.58 -7.21
CA HIS A 79 -3.46 6.17 -8.53
C HIS A 79 -4.89 5.85 -8.99
N ALA A 80 -5.32 4.59 -8.90
CA ALA A 80 -6.64 4.17 -9.36
C ALA A 80 -7.77 4.82 -8.54
N LEU A 81 -7.68 4.80 -7.20
CA LEU A 81 -8.69 5.39 -6.32
C LEU A 81 -8.74 6.92 -6.46
N ALA A 82 -7.58 7.58 -6.49
CA ALA A 82 -7.49 9.03 -6.69
C ALA A 82 -8.08 9.46 -8.05
N SER A 83 -7.87 8.65 -9.10
CA SER A 83 -8.42 8.92 -10.44
C SER A 83 -9.93 8.75 -10.49
N LEU A 84 -10.45 7.69 -9.86
CA LEU A 84 -11.89 7.44 -9.76
C LEU A 84 -12.62 8.53 -8.97
N LEU A 85 -11.99 9.07 -7.92
CA LEU A 85 -12.54 10.18 -7.12
C LEU A 85 -12.75 11.46 -7.92
N VAL A 86 -11.97 11.69 -8.98
CA VAL A 86 -12.05 12.92 -9.79
C VAL A 86 -12.56 12.69 -11.21
N GLY A 87 -12.92 11.44 -11.55
CA GLY A 87 -13.37 11.07 -12.89
C GLY A 87 -12.32 11.24 -14.00
N LYS A 88 -11.04 11.41 -13.64
CA LYS A 88 -9.93 11.65 -14.56
C LYS A 88 -8.69 10.91 -14.09
N ASP A 89 -7.87 10.42 -15.02
CA ASP A 89 -6.56 9.89 -14.68
C ASP A 89 -5.71 11.00 -14.07
N VAL A 90 -5.22 10.81 -12.83
CA VAL A 90 -4.48 11.85 -12.11
C VAL A 90 -3.08 12.12 -12.68
N GLY A 91 -2.54 11.20 -13.47
CA GLY A 91 -1.25 11.32 -14.15
C GLY A 91 -1.36 12.01 -15.51
N THR A 92 -2.42 11.73 -16.29
CA THR A 92 -2.58 12.28 -17.65
C THR A 92 -3.57 13.45 -17.73
N GLY A 93 -4.51 13.54 -16.79
CA GLY A 93 -5.62 14.50 -16.81
C GLY A 93 -6.77 14.13 -17.75
N GLU A 94 -6.69 12.99 -18.44
CA GLU A 94 -7.73 12.52 -19.35
C GLU A 94 -8.97 12.04 -18.59
N ALA A 95 -10.16 12.26 -19.16
CA ALA A 95 -11.40 11.76 -18.58
C ALA A 95 -11.40 10.22 -18.57
N LEU A 96 -11.86 9.63 -17.46
CA LEU A 96 -11.98 8.19 -17.37
C LEU A 96 -13.18 7.70 -18.19
N PRO A 97 -13.05 6.55 -18.87
CA PRO A 97 -14.17 5.93 -19.57
C PRO A 97 -15.37 5.74 -18.62
N GLY A 98 -16.56 6.15 -19.09
CA GLY A 98 -17.79 6.02 -18.32
C GLY A 98 -17.98 7.08 -17.23
N LEU A 99 -17.10 8.08 -17.13
CA LEU A 99 -17.22 9.21 -16.20
C LEU A 99 -17.13 10.58 -16.88
N GLU A 100 -17.27 10.62 -18.21
CA GLU A 100 -17.08 11.86 -18.99
C GLU A 100 -18.07 12.97 -18.60
N GLU A 101 -19.28 12.60 -18.15
CA GLU A 101 -20.34 13.55 -17.75
C GLU A 101 -20.55 13.64 -16.24
N GLU A 102 -20.21 12.61 -15.47
CA GLU A 102 -20.55 12.48 -14.04
C GLU A 102 -19.51 13.13 -13.10
N GLY A 103 -18.29 13.37 -13.59
CA GLY A 103 -17.24 14.12 -12.88
C GLY A 103 -16.59 13.40 -11.68
N SER A 104 -17.26 12.46 -11.02
CA SER A 104 -16.69 11.56 -10.00
C SER A 104 -17.31 10.17 -10.14
N GLY A 105 -16.49 9.13 -10.07
CA GLY A 105 -16.99 7.74 -10.07
C GLY A 105 -17.49 7.26 -8.72
N MET A 106 -17.22 7.98 -7.64
CA MET A 106 -17.57 7.56 -6.27
C MET A 106 -18.76 8.35 -5.72
N SER A 107 -19.74 7.63 -5.17
CA SER A 107 -20.81 8.24 -4.37
C SER A 107 -20.27 8.75 -3.03
N ARG A 108 -21.05 9.56 -2.31
CA ARG A 108 -20.69 10.01 -0.95
C ARG A 108 -20.45 8.83 0.00
N THR A 109 -21.23 7.76 -0.13
CA THR A 109 -21.05 6.54 0.65
C THR A 109 -19.75 5.83 0.31
N ASP A 110 -19.41 5.75 -0.99
CA ASP A 110 -18.14 5.16 -1.42
C ASP A 110 -16.96 5.97 -0.93
N MET A 111 -17.03 7.31 -0.93
CA MET A 111 -15.97 8.17 -0.42
C MET A 111 -15.71 7.96 1.08
N VAL A 112 -16.77 7.91 1.90
CA VAL A 112 -16.62 7.65 3.35
C VAL A 112 -16.03 6.27 3.59
N ARG A 113 -16.47 5.26 2.82
CA ARG A 113 -15.93 3.90 2.89
C ARG A 113 -14.47 3.85 2.45
N CYS A 114 -14.12 4.53 1.36
CA CYS A 114 -12.76 4.64 0.85
C CYS A 114 -11.85 5.24 1.92
N LYS A 115 -12.25 6.36 2.53
CA LYS A 115 -11.51 7.02 3.62
C LYS A 115 -11.19 6.06 4.76
N SER A 116 -12.19 5.33 5.26
CA SER A 116 -11.98 4.37 6.34
C SER A 116 -11.01 3.24 5.95
N ILE A 117 -11.10 2.72 4.73
CA ILE A 117 -10.25 1.62 4.25
C ILE A 117 -8.80 2.08 4.08
N VAL A 118 -8.57 3.25 3.47
CA VAL A 118 -7.20 3.75 3.25
C VAL A 118 -6.52 4.12 4.57
N GLU A 119 -7.24 4.71 5.52
CA GLU A 119 -6.74 5.00 6.86
C GLU A 119 -6.37 3.71 7.61
N GLN A 120 -7.24 2.69 7.57
CA GLN A 120 -6.95 1.38 8.16
C GLN A 120 -5.72 0.73 7.53
N THR A 121 -5.59 0.80 6.20
CA THR A 121 -4.44 0.22 5.49
C THR A 121 -3.15 0.92 5.91
N ARG A 122 -3.15 2.26 6.05
CA ARG A 122 -1.98 3.02 6.50
C ARG A 122 -1.54 2.63 7.90
N VAL A 123 -2.48 2.42 8.83
CA VAL A 123 -2.15 1.95 10.19
C VAL A 123 -1.42 0.61 10.11
N VAL A 124 -1.94 -0.34 9.33
CA VAL A 124 -1.32 -1.66 9.19
C VAL A 124 0.07 -1.57 8.54
N VAL A 125 0.24 -0.73 7.51
CA VAL A 125 1.55 -0.53 6.87
C VAL A 125 2.56 0.08 7.84
N VAL A 126 2.18 1.10 8.61
CA VAL A 126 3.05 1.70 9.64
C VAL A 126 3.41 0.67 10.71
N GLU A 127 2.46 -0.16 11.13
CA GLU A 127 2.71 -1.17 12.17
C GLU A 127 3.64 -2.30 11.72
N VAL A 128 3.53 -2.73 10.46
CA VAL A 128 4.32 -3.86 9.92
C VAL A 128 5.66 -3.37 9.37
N MET A 129 5.66 -2.32 8.56
CA MET A 129 6.85 -1.84 7.85
C MET A 129 7.57 -0.74 8.61
N GLY A 130 6.85 0.14 9.32
CA GLY A 130 7.49 1.20 10.11
C GLY A 130 8.30 0.70 11.32
N ARG A 131 8.16 -0.58 11.69
CA ARG A 131 8.98 -1.23 12.73
C ARG A 131 10.18 -2.00 12.18
N GLU A 132 10.14 -2.38 10.90
CA GLU A 132 11.21 -3.17 10.30
C GLU A 132 12.50 -2.36 10.09
N GLY A 133 12.42 -1.03 10.04
CA GLY A 133 13.58 -0.14 10.06
C GLY A 133 14.31 -0.04 11.41
N GLU A 134 13.74 -0.58 12.51
CA GLU A 134 14.36 -0.55 13.84
C GLU A 134 15.05 -1.88 14.23
N VAL A 135 14.88 -2.97 13.46
CA VAL A 135 15.27 -4.34 13.88
C VAL A 135 16.45 -4.94 13.10
N GLU A 136 17.15 -4.16 12.28
CA GLU A 136 18.38 -4.63 11.60
C GLU A 136 19.69 -4.31 12.37
N ASP A 137 19.63 -3.82 13.62
CA ASP A 137 20.82 -3.51 14.47
C ASP A 137 21.03 -4.49 15.66
N GLU A 138 20.56 -5.75 15.59
CA GLU A 138 20.90 -6.76 16.61
C GLU A 138 21.41 -8.07 16.00
N GLY A 139 22.56 -8.01 15.33
CA GLY A 139 23.25 -9.22 14.85
C GLY A 139 24.77 -9.16 14.67
N GLY A 140 25.41 -8.01 14.93
CA GLY A 140 26.82 -7.78 14.58
C GLY A 140 27.78 -7.58 15.75
N LEU A 141 27.54 -8.13 16.94
CA LEU A 141 28.48 -7.96 18.05
C LEU A 141 29.63 -8.99 18.02
N ALA A 142 30.69 -8.52 17.35
CA ALA A 142 32.08 -8.51 17.81
C ALA A 142 32.73 -9.84 18.23
N ALA A 143 33.46 -10.43 17.29
CA ALA A 143 34.67 -11.16 17.64
C ALA A 143 35.73 -10.15 18.08
N GLU A 144 35.91 -9.98 19.39
CA GLU A 144 37.04 -9.24 19.95
C GLU A 144 38.34 -9.95 19.54
N THR A 145 39.09 -9.30 18.64
CA THR A 145 40.51 -9.59 18.44
C THR A 145 41.25 -8.29 18.67
N GLU A 146 42.01 -8.26 19.77
CA GLU A 146 43.03 -7.26 20.05
C GLU A 146 44.04 -7.25 18.89
N ASP A 147 44.42 -6.07 18.37
CA ASP A 147 45.76 -5.48 18.61
C ASP A 147 46.09 -4.32 17.63
N ASP A 148 46.79 -3.35 18.22
CA ASP A 148 47.76 -2.38 17.69
C ASP A 148 47.39 -1.22 16.75
N MET A 149 47.91 -0.06 17.17
CA MET A 149 47.86 1.27 16.56
C MET A 149 48.79 1.36 15.35
N THR A 150 48.34 1.87 14.20
CA THR A 150 49.20 2.71 13.33
C THR A 150 48.42 3.74 12.51
N ASP A 151 49.08 4.88 12.38
CA ASP A 151 48.73 6.17 11.78
C ASP A 151 48.62 6.16 10.24
N GLY A 152 47.72 6.98 9.71
CA GLY A 152 47.89 7.65 8.42
C GLY A 152 47.12 7.10 7.20
N GLY A 153 46.15 7.90 6.73
CA GLY A 153 45.96 8.11 5.30
C GLY A 153 44.65 7.61 4.66
N ASP A 154 44.00 8.56 4.00
CA ASP A 154 42.91 8.45 3.02
C ASP A 154 41.49 8.19 3.54
N ALA A 155 40.71 9.27 3.54
CA ALA A 155 39.27 9.26 3.72
C ALA A 155 38.61 8.58 2.51
N GLN A 156 38.48 7.26 2.58
CA GLN A 156 37.45 6.54 1.85
C GLN A 156 36.12 6.98 2.46
N MET A 157 35.35 7.78 1.71
CA MET A 157 33.94 8.03 1.99
C MET A 157 33.22 6.69 1.90
N ASP A 158 33.12 6.03 3.04
CA ASP A 158 32.12 5.00 3.31
C ASP A 158 30.79 5.76 3.32
N TRP A 159 30.09 5.74 2.20
CA TRP A 159 28.71 6.20 2.16
C TRP A 159 27.93 5.11 2.85
N ASP A 160 27.48 5.39 4.08
CA ASP A 160 26.53 4.58 4.84
C ASP A 160 25.29 4.31 3.96
N GLU A 161 25.35 3.24 3.15
CA GLU A 161 24.27 2.81 2.24
C GLU A 161 23.00 2.44 3.03
N ASP A 162 23.14 2.15 4.32
CA ASP A 162 22.07 1.74 5.22
C ASP A 162 21.20 2.91 5.71
N GLU A 163 21.76 4.14 5.85
CA GLU A 163 20.98 5.32 6.29
C GLU A 163 20.08 5.84 5.16
N ASP A 164 20.53 5.73 3.91
CA ASP A 164 19.78 6.13 2.72
C ASP A 164 18.61 5.16 2.41
N GLU A 165 18.78 3.85 2.56
CA GLU A 165 17.69 2.88 2.34
C GLU A 165 16.58 3.00 3.40
N SER A 166 16.94 3.22 4.67
CA SER A 166 15.98 3.43 5.76
C SER A 166 15.18 4.73 5.58
N ALA A 167 15.83 5.83 5.20
CA ALA A 167 15.16 7.11 4.92
C ALA A 167 14.23 7.04 3.69
N LEU A 168 14.60 6.29 2.65
CA LEU A 168 13.75 6.03 1.49
C LEU A 168 12.53 5.19 1.87
N HIS A 169 12.69 4.22 2.76
CA HIS A 169 11.62 3.36 3.26
C HIS A 169 10.61 4.13 4.12
N ASP A 170 11.08 4.98 5.03
CA ASP A 170 10.23 5.85 5.85
C ASP A 170 9.42 6.85 5.01
N MET A 171 10.05 7.39 3.96
CA MET A 171 9.35 8.26 3.01
C MET A 171 8.24 7.51 2.26
N ASP A 172 8.45 6.23 1.92
CA ASP A 172 7.44 5.41 1.26
C ASP A 172 6.26 5.07 2.16
N VAL A 173 6.49 4.80 3.45
CA VAL A 173 5.43 4.61 4.47
C VAL A 173 4.55 5.86 4.56
N ALA A 174 5.15 7.06 4.57
CA ALA A 174 4.41 8.31 4.68
C ALA A 174 3.48 8.57 3.46
N LYS A 175 3.91 8.15 2.26
CA LYS A 175 3.22 8.38 0.97
C LYS A 175 2.07 7.42 0.68
N VAL A 176 1.85 6.40 1.51
CA VAL A 176 0.77 5.44 1.29
C VAL A 176 -0.59 6.15 1.24
N TYR A 177 -1.27 6.01 0.09
CA TYR A 177 -2.55 6.64 -0.23
C TYR A 177 -2.60 8.18 -0.17
N GLU A 178 -1.46 8.85 -0.33
CA GLU A 178 -1.38 10.32 -0.27
C GLU A 178 -2.35 10.99 -1.25
N ASN A 179 -2.35 10.60 -2.53
CA ASN A 179 -3.21 11.23 -3.53
C ASN A 179 -4.69 10.98 -3.20
N THR A 180 -5.03 9.75 -2.83
CA THR A 180 -6.40 9.36 -2.50
C THR A 180 -6.93 10.15 -1.31
N ILE A 181 -6.14 10.31 -0.24
CA ILE A 181 -6.54 11.05 0.96
C ILE A 181 -6.78 12.53 0.62
N VAL A 182 -5.85 13.16 -0.10
CA VAL A 182 -6.00 14.57 -0.51
C VAL A 182 -7.30 14.77 -1.30
N ARG A 183 -7.57 13.90 -2.28
CA ARG A 183 -8.78 14.00 -3.11
C ARG A 183 -10.06 13.67 -2.34
N LEU A 184 -10.02 12.75 -1.38
CA LEU A 184 -11.14 12.46 -0.50
C LEU A 184 -11.48 13.66 0.37
N ASP A 185 -10.49 14.29 0.99
CA ASP A 185 -10.72 15.44 1.85
C ASP A 185 -11.28 16.62 1.05
N GLU A 186 -10.77 16.88 -0.15
CA GLU A 186 -11.35 17.86 -1.06
C GLU A 186 -12.80 17.53 -1.44
N ALA A 187 -13.08 16.28 -1.82
CA ALA A 187 -14.41 15.88 -2.30
C ALA A 187 -15.46 15.87 -1.18
N LEU A 188 -15.09 15.40 0.01
CA LEU A 188 -15.97 15.38 1.19
C LEU A 188 -16.21 16.79 1.74
N ASN A 189 -15.21 17.68 1.71
CA ASN A 189 -15.37 19.07 2.12
C ASN A 189 -16.17 19.92 1.11
N ARG A 190 -16.09 19.62 -0.20
CA ARG A 190 -16.99 20.23 -1.18
C ARG A 190 -18.45 19.95 -0.85
N GLY A 191 -18.78 18.74 -0.41
CA GLY A 191 -20.15 18.36 -0.05
C GLY A 191 -20.69 19.01 1.23
N THR A 192 -19.85 19.53 2.12
CA THR A 192 -20.28 20.22 3.35
C THR A 192 -20.44 21.73 3.15
N ALA A 193 -19.66 22.33 2.24
CA ALA A 193 -19.73 23.76 1.95
C ALA A 193 -21.07 24.21 1.33
N TYR A 194 -21.73 23.37 0.53
CA TYR A 194 -23.03 23.70 -0.08
C TYR A 194 -24.21 23.55 0.89
N ASP A 195 -24.08 22.79 1.99
CA ASP A 195 -25.17 22.54 2.95
C ASP A 195 -25.37 23.71 3.93
N VAL A 196 -24.31 24.48 4.19
CA VAL A 196 -24.35 25.66 5.08
C VAL A 196 -25.04 26.87 4.43
N GLY A 197 -25.16 26.89 3.10
CA GLY A 197 -25.77 28.00 2.35
C GLY A 197 -27.29 27.92 2.12
N ALA A 198 -27.93 26.79 2.46
CA ALA A 198 -29.35 26.54 2.18
C ALA A 198 -30.28 26.79 3.38
N SER A 199 -29.75 27.26 4.51
CA SER A 199 -30.53 27.69 5.68
C SER A 199 -30.27 29.16 5.97
N GLY A 200 -30.91 30.04 5.19
CA GLY A 200 -30.84 31.50 5.36
C GLY A 200 -32.05 32.18 4.75
#